data_AF-A0A1W2EL33-F1
#
_entry.id   AF-A0A1W2EL33-F1
#
_cell.length_a   1.000
_cell.length_b   1.000
_cell.length_c   1.000
_cell.angle_alpha   90.00
_cell.angle_beta   90.00
_cell.angle_gamma   90.00
#
_symmetry.space_group_name_H-M   'P 1'
#
loop_
_entity.id
_entity.type
_entity.pdbx_description
1 polymer ?
#
loop_
_entity_poly.entity_id
_entity_poly.type
_entity_poly.pdbx_seq_one_letter_code
_entity_poly.pdbx_strand_id
1 'polypeptide(L)'
;MTEWTVLHPFIDGGDPDNVARQVRYLDAAARKKLTESLRVYEKEQRTGAFVSKRFWTPRMCAMTVAGAALLPSASSVAAWIARNGLREDETGTDVIDLVIEVLRDRQVTWLPDLVDRLALRLPSDRLDADMQQLVRGLAAHTGIQPLATDGLVYAWIATGHADTSRASLARRLFEVDGLGPLLEAGDWPRKLAEDHTLDRSMLLEGCLYRLRRGGKAADLNGFLMLHKALAPTREEVATLTGDYEALLSNSHAPIAAMARHELLLASQASR
;
A
#
# COMPACT_ATOMS: atom_id res chain seq x y z
N MET A 1 -24.65 -25.35 -14.82
CA MET A 1 -23.36 -24.72 -15.17
C MET A 1 -23.66 -23.34 -15.72
N THR A 2 -23.10 -22.27 -15.15
CA THR A 2 -23.32 -20.91 -15.66
C THR A 2 -22.62 -20.74 -17.01
N GLU A 3 -23.37 -20.33 -18.03
CA GLU A 3 -22.84 -20.02 -19.35
C GLU A 3 -22.59 -18.51 -19.52
N TRP A 4 -21.80 -18.13 -20.51
CA TRP A 4 -21.53 -16.72 -20.81
C TRP A 4 -22.83 -15.94 -21.06
N THR A 5 -23.80 -16.55 -21.73
CA THR A 5 -25.13 -15.99 -22.00
C THR A 5 -25.92 -15.64 -20.73
N VAL A 6 -25.63 -16.31 -19.60
CA VAL A 6 -26.24 -16.05 -18.28
C VAL A 6 -25.46 -15.01 -17.50
N LEU A 7 -24.12 -15.04 -17.55
CA LEU A 7 -23.28 -14.12 -16.79
C LEU A 7 -23.19 -12.72 -17.42
N HIS A 8 -23.12 -12.66 -18.75
CA HIS A 8 -22.91 -11.43 -19.50
C HIS A 8 -23.95 -10.33 -19.22
N PRO A 9 -25.27 -10.61 -19.15
CA PRO A 9 -26.26 -9.58 -18.85
C PRO A 9 -26.03 -8.86 -17.52
N PHE A 10 -25.55 -9.57 -16.48
CA PHE A 10 -25.24 -8.95 -15.18
C PHE A 10 -23.98 -8.08 -15.26
N ILE A 11 -22.95 -8.52 -16.00
CA ILE A 11 -21.76 -7.71 -16.25
C ILE A 11 -22.11 -6.45 -17.05
N ASP A 12 -22.89 -6.59 -18.12
CA ASP A 12 -23.29 -5.48 -18.98
C ASP A 12 -24.24 -4.49 -18.26
N GLY A 13 -25.08 -5.01 -17.37
CA GLY A 13 -25.95 -4.22 -16.51
C GLY A 13 -25.23 -3.54 -15.34
N GLY A 14 -23.98 -3.90 -15.05
CA GLY A 14 -23.25 -3.37 -13.91
C GLY A 14 -23.73 -3.90 -12.56
N ASP A 15 -24.13 -5.17 -12.50
CA ASP A 15 -24.70 -5.84 -11.32
C ASP A 15 -23.67 -6.81 -10.69
N PRO A 16 -22.78 -6.31 -9.82
CA PRO A 16 -21.72 -7.13 -9.22
C PRO A 16 -22.25 -8.21 -8.26
N ASP A 17 -23.38 -7.97 -7.58
CA ASP A 17 -24.03 -8.95 -6.70
C ASP A 17 -24.46 -10.19 -7.46
N ASN A 18 -25.20 -10.00 -8.56
CA ASN A 18 -25.63 -11.15 -9.34
C ASN A 18 -24.45 -11.81 -10.05
N VAL A 19 -23.40 -11.08 -10.44
CA VAL A 19 -22.14 -11.70 -10.87
C VAL A 19 -21.59 -12.62 -9.79
N ALA A 20 -21.43 -12.15 -8.55
CA ALA A 20 -20.93 -12.95 -7.43
C ALA A 20 -21.80 -14.22 -7.19
N ARG A 21 -23.13 -14.07 -7.21
CA ARG A 21 -24.07 -15.19 -7.09
C ARG A 21 -23.90 -16.24 -8.19
N GLN A 22 -23.77 -15.80 -9.45
CA GLN A 22 -23.66 -16.70 -10.60
C GLN A 22 -22.32 -17.44 -10.67
N VAL A 23 -21.25 -16.88 -10.09
CA VAL A 23 -19.90 -17.49 -10.10
C VAL A 23 -19.57 -18.32 -8.86
N ARG A 24 -20.41 -18.28 -7.83
CA ARG A 24 -20.17 -18.90 -6.51
C ARG A 24 -19.84 -20.39 -6.61
N TYR A 25 -20.65 -21.15 -7.33
CA TYR A 25 -20.56 -22.62 -7.40
C TYR A 25 -19.86 -23.14 -8.66
N LEU A 26 -19.06 -22.29 -9.33
CA LEU A 26 -18.33 -22.70 -10.52
C LEU A 26 -17.10 -23.53 -10.18
N ASP A 27 -16.98 -24.68 -10.86
CA ASP A 27 -15.76 -25.47 -10.87
C ASP A 27 -14.65 -24.82 -11.72
N ALA A 28 -13.45 -25.43 -11.68
CA ALA A 28 -12.29 -24.91 -12.41
C ALA A 28 -12.48 -24.92 -13.94
N ALA A 29 -13.20 -25.90 -14.49
CA ALA A 29 -13.42 -26.02 -15.93
C ALA A 29 -14.37 -24.92 -16.44
N ALA A 30 -15.45 -24.65 -15.71
CA ALA A 30 -16.39 -23.59 -16.00
C ALA A 30 -15.73 -22.20 -15.89
N ARG A 31 -14.92 -21.96 -14.85
CA ARG A 31 -14.16 -20.70 -14.71
C ARG A 31 -13.19 -20.48 -15.87
N LYS A 32 -12.50 -21.53 -16.31
CA LYS A 32 -11.62 -21.48 -17.48
C LYS A 32 -12.38 -21.12 -18.76
N LYS A 33 -13.55 -21.72 -19.00
CA LYS A 33 -14.39 -21.42 -20.17
C LYS A 33 -14.84 -19.95 -20.20
N LEU A 34 -15.29 -19.43 -19.05
CA LEU A 34 -15.79 -18.05 -18.94
C LEU A 34 -14.70 -16.98 -18.98
N THR A 35 -13.46 -17.33 -18.61
CA THR A 35 -12.31 -16.41 -18.64
C THR A 35 -12.07 -15.84 -20.03
N GLU A 36 -12.17 -16.67 -21.08
CA GLU A 36 -11.94 -16.21 -22.46
C GLU A 36 -13.03 -15.24 -22.89
N SER A 37 -14.30 -15.59 -22.66
CA SER A 37 -15.43 -14.72 -22.99
C SER A 37 -15.36 -13.38 -22.26
N LEU A 38 -14.96 -13.37 -20.98
CA LEU A 38 -14.77 -12.14 -20.20
C LEU A 38 -13.70 -11.22 -20.82
N ARG A 39 -12.57 -11.79 -21.27
CA ARG A 39 -11.47 -11.01 -21.89
C ARG A 39 -11.86 -10.43 -23.24
N VAL A 40 -12.54 -11.22 -24.07
CA VAL A 40 -13.06 -10.75 -25.36
C VAL A 40 -14.01 -9.58 -25.14
N TYR A 41 -14.95 -9.72 -24.20
CA TYR A 41 -15.89 -8.66 -23.86
C TYR A 41 -15.19 -7.40 -23.31
N GLU A 42 -14.26 -7.51 -22.36
CA GLU A 42 -13.50 -6.35 -21.87
C GLU A 42 -12.81 -5.61 -23.03
N LYS A 43 -12.20 -6.36 -23.96
CA LYS A 43 -11.50 -5.79 -25.10
C LYS A 43 -12.46 -5.04 -26.03
N GLU A 44 -13.56 -5.67 -26.42
CA GLU A 44 -14.58 -5.08 -27.32
C GLU A 44 -15.08 -3.75 -26.77
N GLN A 45 -15.41 -3.72 -25.49
CA GLN A 45 -15.95 -2.52 -24.86
C GLN A 45 -14.92 -1.39 -24.76
N ARG A 46 -13.64 -1.70 -24.55
CA ARG A 46 -12.57 -0.70 -24.51
C ARG A 46 -12.20 -0.14 -25.87
N THR A 47 -12.36 -0.91 -26.95
CA THR A 47 -12.03 -0.49 -28.32
C THR A 47 -13.23 0.04 -29.11
N GLY A 48 -14.43 0.04 -28.51
CA GLY A 48 -15.66 0.50 -29.16
C GLY A 48 -15.65 1.98 -29.53
N ALA A 49 -16.38 2.36 -30.58
CA ALA A 49 -16.40 3.72 -31.14
C ALA A 49 -17.03 4.78 -30.21
N PHE A 50 -17.64 4.38 -29.08
CA PHE A 50 -18.39 5.27 -28.19
C PHE A 50 -18.08 4.98 -26.70
N VAL A 51 -16.84 5.23 -26.26
CA VAL A 51 -16.44 5.05 -24.84
C VAL A 51 -16.69 6.34 -24.06
N SER A 52 -17.96 6.67 -23.80
CA SER A 52 -18.25 7.72 -22.81
C SER A 52 -18.11 7.14 -21.40
N LYS A 53 -17.37 7.84 -20.53
CA LYS A 53 -17.10 7.40 -19.14
C LYS A 53 -18.40 7.10 -18.38
N ARG A 54 -19.48 7.82 -18.67
CA ARG A 54 -20.81 7.66 -18.07
C ARG A 54 -21.47 6.32 -18.44
N PHE A 55 -21.24 5.79 -19.64
CA PHE A 55 -21.75 4.48 -20.05
C PHE A 55 -20.89 3.33 -19.51
N TRP A 56 -19.59 3.55 -19.36
CA TRP A 56 -18.66 2.48 -18.95
C TRP A 56 -18.60 2.27 -17.43
N THR A 57 -18.74 3.34 -16.65
CA THR A 57 -18.53 3.30 -15.19
C THR A 57 -19.40 2.26 -14.47
N PRO A 58 -20.70 2.09 -14.78
CA PRO A 58 -21.53 1.07 -14.10
C PRO A 58 -21.03 -0.37 -14.30
N ARG A 59 -20.43 -0.69 -15.44
CA ARG A 59 -19.95 -2.05 -15.76
C ARG A 59 -18.68 -2.42 -15.01
N MET A 60 -17.88 -1.43 -14.62
CA MET A 60 -16.55 -1.64 -14.05
C MET A 60 -16.58 -2.47 -12.77
N CYS A 61 -17.57 -2.22 -11.90
CA CYS A 61 -17.78 -2.95 -10.65
C CYS A 61 -18.00 -4.45 -10.91
N ALA A 62 -18.97 -4.77 -11.76
CA ALA A 62 -19.31 -6.13 -12.14
C ALA A 62 -18.17 -6.85 -12.87
N MET A 63 -17.43 -6.12 -13.72
CA MET A 63 -16.23 -6.64 -14.37
C MET A 63 -15.11 -6.96 -13.36
N THR A 64 -14.92 -6.12 -12.34
CA THR A 64 -13.93 -6.34 -11.30
C THR A 64 -14.23 -7.61 -10.51
N VAL A 65 -15.48 -7.80 -10.07
CA VAL A 65 -15.92 -9.04 -9.39
C VAL A 65 -15.78 -10.25 -10.31
N ALA A 66 -16.21 -10.15 -11.57
CA ALA A 66 -16.07 -11.24 -12.55
C ALA A 66 -14.59 -11.63 -12.77
N GLY A 67 -13.70 -10.64 -12.88
CA GLY A 67 -12.26 -10.87 -13.02
C GLY A 67 -11.66 -11.57 -11.81
N ALA A 68 -11.98 -11.11 -10.60
CA ALA A 68 -11.54 -11.73 -9.35
C ALA A 68 -12.06 -13.17 -9.23
N ALA A 69 -13.27 -13.45 -9.69
CA ALA A 69 -13.87 -14.78 -9.64
C ALA A 69 -13.33 -15.76 -10.70
N LEU A 70 -12.99 -15.27 -11.91
CA LEU A 70 -12.73 -16.15 -13.05
C LEU A 70 -11.24 -16.29 -13.38
N LEU A 71 -10.44 -15.24 -13.19
CA LEU A 71 -9.05 -15.25 -13.68
C LEU A 71 -8.16 -16.24 -12.90
N PRO A 72 -7.19 -16.87 -13.58
CA PRO A 72 -6.51 -18.06 -13.06
C PRO A 72 -5.34 -17.76 -12.12
N SER A 73 -4.81 -16.54 -12.08
CA SER A 73 -3.59 -16.21 -11.32
C SER A 73 -3.63 -14.84 -10.66
N ALA A 74 -2.90 -14.71 -9.55
CA ALA A 74 -2.68 -13.46 -8.84
C ALA A 74 -2.26 -12.29 -9.75
N SER A 75 -1.29 -12.52 -10.65
CA SER A 75 -0.85 -11.51 -11.62
C SER A 75 -1.99 -11.01 -12.53
N SER A 76 -2.80 -11.95 -13.05
CA SER A 76 -3.92 -11.60 -13.93
C SER A 76 -5.02 -10.85 -13.18
N VAL A 77 -5.35 -11.27 -11.95
CA VAL A 77 -6.35 -10.60 -11.11
C VAL A 77 -5.89 -9.20 -10.70
N ALA A 78 -4.65 -9.05 -10.24
CA ALA A 78 -4.13 -7.74 -9.83
C ALA A 78 -4.09 -6.74 -11.00
N ALA A 79 -3.69 -7.20 -12.20
CA ALA A 79 -3.71 -6.38 -13.40
C ALA A 79 -5.15 -6.02 -13.83
N TRP A 80 -6.11 -6.91 -13.60
CA TRP A 80 -7.52 -6.68 -13.91
C TRP A 80 -8.16 -5.66 -12.97
N ILE A 81 -7.98 -5.83 -11.65
CA ILE A 81 -8.50 -4.92 -10.63
C ILE A 81 -7.96 -3.51 -10.85
N ALA A 82 -6.65 -3.36 -11.06
CA ALA A 82 -6.05 -2.05 -11.31
C ALA A 82 -6.61 -1.35 -12.57
N ARG A 83 -7.06 -2.13 -13.56
CA ARG A 83 -7.55 -1.61 -14.84
C ARG A 83 -9.04 -1.26 -14.82
N ASN A 84 -9.83 -2.03 -14.08
CA ASN A 84 -11.28 -1.88 -14.01
C ASN A 84 -11.72 -1.08 -12.77
N GLY A 85 -10.88 -0.99 -11.74
CA GLY A 85 -11.12 -0.17 -10.55
C GLY A 85 -12.04 -0.84 -9.53
N LEU A 86 -12.13 -0.23 -8.35
CA LEU A 86 -12.86 -0.72 -7.17
C LEU A 86 -14.01 0.22 -6.76
N ARG A 87 -14.42 1.13 -7.65
CA ARG A 87 -15.36 2.20 -7.33
C ARG A 87 -16.70 1.63 -6.87
N GLU A 88 -17.28 2.21 -5.84
CA GLU A 88 -18.69 2.07 -5.52
C GLU A 88 -19.54 2.57 -6.70
N ASP A 89 -20.60 1.83 -7.02
CA ASP A 89 -21.61 2.29 -7.96
C ASP A 89 -22.57 3.28 -7.27
N GLU A 90 -23.45 3.93 -8.06
CA GLU A 90 -24.47 4.83 -7.50
C GLU A 90 -25.51 4.09 -6.63
N THR A 91 -25.45 2.75 -6.57
CA THR A 91 -26.38 1.90 -5.80
C THR A 91 -25.89 1.60 -4.38
N GLY A 92 -24.65 1.95 -4.05
CA GLY A 92 -24.06 1.74 -2.73
C GLY A 92 -23.56 0.32 -2.49
N THR A 93 -23.30 -0.44 -3.56
CA THR A 93 -22.78 -1.81 -3.45
C THR A 93 -21.27 -1.80 -3.17
N ASP A 94 -20.86 -2.49 -2.10
CA ASP A 94 -19.44 -2.61 -1.73
C ASP A 94 -18.74 -3.67 -2.62
N VAL A 95 -18.12 -3.19 -3.70
CA VAL A 95 -17.36 -4.01 -4.65
C VAL A 95 -16.17 -4.69 -3.99
N ILE A 96 -15.57 -4.08 -2.98
CA ILE A 96 -14.40 -4.62 -2.28
C ILE A 96 -14.81 -5.87 -1.51
N ASP A 97 -15.93 -5.79 -0.78
CA ASP A 97 -16.49 -6.92 -0.04
C ASP A 97 -16.85 -8.10 -0.97
N LEU A 98 -17.47 -7.81 -2.12
CA LEU A 98 -17.77 -8.84 -3.12
C LEU A 98 -16.50 -9.48 -3.70
N VAL A 99 -15.44 -8.70 -3.96
CA VAL A 99 -14.15 -9.24 -4.41
C VAL A 99 -13.53 -10.16 -3.34
N ILE A 100 -13.59 -9.77 -2.07
CA ILE A 100 -13.10 -10.57 -0.95
C ILE A 100 -13.93 -11.87 -0.83
N GLU A 101 -15.26 -11.79 -0.96
CA GLU A 101 -16.16 -12.93 -0.92
C GLU A 101 -15.83 -13.95 -2.02
N VAL A 102 -15.78 -13.52 -3.29
CA VAL A 102 -15.54 -14.45 -4.40
C VAL A 102 -14.14 -15.07 -4.34
N LEU A 103 -13.12 -14.35 -3.84
CA LEU A 103 -11.78 -14.90 -3.66
C LEU A 103 -11.72 -15.91 -2.50
N ARG A 104 -12.48 -15.67 -1.42
CA ARG A 104 -12.61 -16.59 -0.29
C ARG A 104 -13.26 -17.90 -0.71
N ASP A 105 -14.38 -17.83 -1.43
CA ASP A 105 -15.12 -19.00 -1.89
C ASP A 105 -14.29 -19.88 -2.84
N ARG A 106 -13.34 -19.27 -3.58
CA ARG A 106 -12.43 -20.00 -4.46
C ARG A 106 -11.31 -20.77 -3.74
N GLN A 107 -10.95 -20.37 -2.52
CA GLN A 107 -9.85 -20.96 -1.75
C GLN A 107 -8.53 -21.09 -2.55
N VAL A 108 -8.17 -20.05 -3.30
CA VAL A 108 -7.00 -20.09 -4.19
C VAL A 108 -5.67 -20.08 -3.42
N THR A 109 -4.72 -20.93 -3.83
CA THR A 109 -3.39 -21.02 -3.19
C THR A 109 -2.49 -19.82 -3.47
N TRP A 110 -2.78 -19.05 -4.51
CA TRP A 110 -1.99 -17.87 -4.91
C TRP A 110 -2.44 -16.57 -4.23
N LEU A 111 -3.36 -16.63 -3.26
CA LEU A 111 -3.87 -15.44 -2.58
C LEU A 111 -2.78 -14.56 -1.92
N PRO A 112 -1.71 -15.11 -1.30
CA PRO A 112 -0.59 -14.30 -0.82
C PRO A 112 0.10 -13.47 -1.91
N ASP A 113 0.38 -14.09 -3.07
CA ASP A 113 0.97 -13.39 -4.21
C ASP A 113 0.03 -12.30 -4.74
N LEU A 114 -1.30 -12.48 -4.65
CA LEU A 114 -2.24 -11.42 -5.01
C LEU A 114 -2.15 -10.23 -4.05
N VAL A 115 -2.15 -10.48 -2.74
CA VAL A 115 -2.05 -9.42 -1.71
C VAL A 115 -0.79 -8.59 -1.92
N ASP A 116 0.37 -9.22 -2.10
CA ASP A 116 1.63 -8.53 -2.33
C ASP A 116 1.63 -7.72 -3.64
N ARG A 117 1.05 -8.27 -4.70
CA ARG A 117 0.91 -7.56 -5.98
C ARG A 117 0.00 -6.34 -5.91
N LEU A 118 -1.04 -6.38 -5.07
CA LEU A 118 -1.92 -5.23 -4.86
C LEU A 118 -1.21 -4.19 -3.98
N ALA A 119 -0.52 -4.62 -2.92
CA ALA A 119 0.31 -3.74 -2.09
C ALA A 119 1.42 -3.02 -2.89
N LEU A 120 2.04 -3.71 -3.86
CA LEU A 120 3.04 -3.14 -4.76
C LEU A 120 2.47 -2.11 -5.76
N ARG A 121 1.16 -2.06 -5.94
CA ARG A 121 0.49 -1.09 -6.83
C ARG A 121 0.05 0.17 -6.12
N LEU A 122 0.06 0.19 -4.79
CA LEU A 122 -0.31 1.37 -4.03
C LEU A 122 0.69 2.50 -4.32
N PRO A 123 0.20 3.71 -4.66
CA PRO A 123 1.06 4.86 -4.89
C PRO A 123 1.73 5.31 -3.59
N SER A 124 2.96 5.80 -3.69
CA SER A 124 3.75 6.28 -2.55
C SER A 124 3.65 7.79 -2.31
N ASP A 125 2.81 8.49 -3.08
CA ASP A 125 2.67 9.95 -3.06
C ASP A 125 1.23 10.44 -2.79
N ARG A 126 0.26 9.52 -2.76
CA ARG A 126 -1.16 9.80 -2.49
C ARG A 126 -1.84 8.58 -1.89
N LEU A 127 -2.97 8.81 -1.23
CA LEU A 127 -3.80 7.72 -0.71
C LEU A 127 -4.70 7.16 -1.82
N ASP A 128 -4.65 5.84 -2.01
CA ASP A 128 -5.62 5.07 -2.78
C ASP A 128 -6.47 4.25 -1.81
N ALA A 129 -7.53 4.88 -1.29
CA ALA A 129 -8.34 4.33 -0.19
C ALA A 129 -8.98 2.98 -0.56
N ASP A 130 -9.54 2.87 -1.77
CA ASP A 130 -10.21 1.65 -2.23
C ASP A 130 -9.21 0.49 -2.34
N MET A 131 -8.06 0.72 -2.98
CA MET A 131 -7.02 -0.31 -3.11
C MET A 131 -6.44 -0.70 -1.74
N GLN A 132 -6.25 0.28 -0.84
CA GLN A 132 -5.78 0.03 0.52
C GLN A 132 -6.80 -0.82 1.30
N GLN A 133 -8.09 -0.49 1.21
CA GLN A 133 -9.16 -1.23 1.87
C GLN A 133 -9.23 -2.67 1.34
N LEU A 134 -9.05 -2.90 0.04
CA LEU A 134 -8.96 -4.24 -0.52
C LEU A 134 -7.75 -5.02 0.03
N VAL A 135 -6.55 -4.41 0.03
CA VAL A 135 -5.33 -5.06 0.58
C VAL A 135 -5.52 -5.41 2.06
N ARG A 136 -6.01 -4.46 2.86
CA ARG A 136 -6.37 -4.65 4.27
C ARG A 136 -7.37 -5.77 4.46
N GLY A 137 -8.47 -5.75 3.71
CA GLY A 137 -9.55 -6.71 3.82
C GLY A 137 -9.08 -8.12 3.48
N LEU A 138 -8.29 -8.28 2.43
CA LEU A 138 -7.70 -9.57 2.08
C LEU A 138 -6.70 -10.06 3.14
N ALA A 139 -5.83 -9.18 3.66
CA ALA A 139 -4.89 -9.50 4.73
C ALA A 139 -5.60 -9.97 6.01
N ALA A 140 -6.63 -9.24 6.45
CA ALA A 140 -7.41 -9.57 7.65
C ALA A 140 -8.10 -10.94 7.55
N HIS A 141 -8.62 -11.30 6.37
CA HIS A 141 -9.34 -12.55 6.17
C HIS A 141 -8.44 -13.78 6.03
N THR A 142 -7.19 -13.58 5.65
CA THR A 142 -6.25 -14.67 5.36
C THR A 142 -5.16 -14.82 6.41
N GLY A 143 -4.99 -13.83 7.28
CA GLY A 143 -3.85 -13.71 8.18
C GLY A 143 -2.53 -13.39 7.45
N ILE A 144 -2.56 -13.17 6.13
CA ILE A 144 -1.39 -12.85 5.33
C ILE A 144 -0.95 -11.43 5.66
N GLN A 145 0.33 -11.26 5.97
CA GLN A 145 0.94 -9.95 6.13
C GLN A 145 1.49 -9.49 4.77
N PRO A 146 0.94 -8.42 4.16
CA PRO A 146 1.48 -7.87 2.92
C PRO A 146 2.95 -7.46 3.08
N LEU A 147 3.72 -7.52 1.99
CA LEU A 147 5.04 -6.89 1.93
C LEU A 147 4.96 -5.41 2.31
N ALA A 148 5.91 -4.92 3.11
CA ALA A 148 6.02 -3.50 3.44
C ALA A 148 6.50 -2.70 2.22
N THR A 149 5.56 -2.18 1.43
CA THR A 149 5.81 -1.37 0.24
C THR A 149 5.73 0.12 0.54
N ASP A 150 6.26 0.94 -0.37
CA ASP A 150 6.27 2.41 -0.23
C ASP A 150 4.85 2.97 -0.12
N GLY A 151 3.91 2.42 -0.89
CA GLY A 151 2.51 2.80 -0.82
C GLY A 151 1.83 2.44 0.50
N LEU A 152 2.21 1.30 1.11
CA LEU A 152 1.73 0.96 2.46
C LEU A 152 2.34 1.83 3.55
N VAL A 153 3.60 2.26 3.39
CA VAL A 153 4.21 3.25 4.29
C VAL A 153 3.45 4.57 4.16
N TYR A 154 3.22 5.05 2.94
CA TYR A 154 2.44 6.28 2.74
C TYR A 154 1.06 6.17 3.38
N ALA A 155 0.34 5.06 3.11
CA ALA A 155 -1.00 4.84 3.65
C ALA A 155 -1.01 4.77 5.18
N TRP A 156 0.00 4.15 5.80
CA TRP A 156 0.15 4.14 7.26
C TRP A 156 0.31 5.54 7.83
N ILE A 157 1.21 6.35 7.27
CA ILE A 157 1.43 7.72 7.74
C ILE A 157 0.20 8.60 7.45
N ALA A 158 -0.47 8.42 6.32
CA ALA A 158 -1.66 9.20 5.96
C ALA A 158 -2.88 8.88 6.84
N THR A 159 -3.07 7.61 7.24
CA THR A 159 -4.29 7.15 7.92
C THR A 159 -4.12 6.86 9.41
N GLY A 160 -2.88 6.70 9.88
CA GLY A 160 -2.59 6.20 11.22
C GLY A 160 -2.67 4.68 11.36
N HIS A 161 -3.05 3.95 10.31
CA HIS A 161 -3.27 2.51 10.37
C HIS A 161 -2.18 1.72 9.64
N ALA A 162 -1.54 0.78 10.33
CA ALA A 162 -0.52 -0.11 9.77
C ALA A 162 -1.15 -1.41 9.24
N ASP A 163 -1.13 -1.60 7.92
CA ASP A 163 -1.80 -2.73 7.22
C ASP A 163 -0.96 -4.02 7.19
N THR A 164 0.25 -3.93 7.71
CA THR A 164 1.19 -5.02 7.93
C THR A 164 2.00 -4.69 9.18
N SER A 165 3.01 -5.50 9.49
CA SER A 165 3.94 -5.26 10.61
C SER A 165 4.43 -3.81 10.66
N ARG A 166 4.13 -3.10 11.76
CA ARG A 166 4.63 -1.74 12.03
C ARG A 166 6.15 -1.69 11.99
N ALA A 167 6.83 -2.70 12.53
CA ALA A 167 8.28 -2.76 12.49
C ALA A 167 8.83 -2.88 11.06
N SER A 168 8.14 -3.59 10.17
CA SER A 168 8.52 -3.68 8.76
C SER A 168 8.26 -2.35 8.03
N LEU A 169 7.12 -1.70 8.28
CA LEU A 169 6.81 -0.39 7.71
C LEU A 169 7.76 0.70 8.22
N ALA A 170 8.12 0.68 9.51
CA ALA A 170 9.05 1.64 10.10
C ALA A 170 10.46 1.52 9.51
N ARG A 171 10.94 0.29 9.23
CA ARG A 171 12.20 0.13 8.50
C ARG A 171 12.11 0.72 7.10
N ARG A 172 11.04 0.39 6.37
CA ARG A 172 10.85 0.89 5.00
C ARG A 172 10.67 2.41 4.96
N LEU A 173 10.10 3.04 6.00
CA LEU A 173 9.88 4.48 6.12
C LEU A 173 11.12 5.31 5.79
N PHE A 174 12.31 4.85 6.22
CA PHE A 174 13.57 5.56 6.00
C PHE A 174 14.15 5.41 4.58
N GLU A 175 13.52 4.58 3.75
CA GLU A 175 13.93 4.36 2.36
C GLU A 175 13.00 5.05 1.34
N VAL A 176 11.81 5.50 1.77
CA VAL A 176 10.83 6.14 0.89
C VAL A 176 11.11 7.64 0.75
N ASP A 177 11.10 8.12 -0.48
CA ASP A 177 11.24 9.54 -0.80
C ASP A 177 9.88 10.28 -0.70
N GLY A 178 9.90 11.58 -0.41
CA GLY A 178 8.69 12.41 -0.40
C GLY A 178 7.83 12.35 0.87
N LEU A 179 8.21 11.59 1.90
CA LEU A 179 7.41 11.45 3.12
C LEU A 179 7.59 12.58 4.15
N GLY A 180 8.64 13.41 4.03
CA GLY A 180 8.94 14.48 4.98
C GLY A 180 7.73 15.39 5.29
N PRO A 181 7.08 15.99 4.27
CA PRO A 181 5.90 16.83 4.49
C PRO A 181 4.73 16.09 5.13
N LEU A 182 4.54 14.80 4.81
CA LEU A 182 3.46 13.99 5.37
C LEU A 182 3.71 13.67 6.85
N LEU A 183 4.96 13.41 7.23
CA LEU A 183 5.36 13.21 8.62
C LEU A 183 5.09 14.48 9.46
N GLU A 184 5.45 15.64 8.93
CA GLU A 184 5.27 16.94 9.59
C GLU A 184 3.79 17.26 9.83
N ALA A 185 2.96 17.09 8.81
CA ALA A 185 1.53 17.41 8.90
C ALA A 185 0.78 16.55 9.94
N GLY A 186 1.26 15.33 10.20
CA GLY A 186 0.57 14.35 11.04
C GLY A 186 1.09 14.20 12.47
N ASP A 187 2.03 15.04 12.91
CA ASP A 187 2.74 14.90 14.21
C ASP A 187 3.39 13.51 14.39
N TRP A 188 3.83 12.92 13.27
CA TRP A 188 4.46 11.60 13.25
C TRP A 188 5.81 11.52 13.94
N PRO A 189 6.68 12.55 13.89
CA PRO A 189 7.91 12.58 14.68
C PRO A 189 7.69 12.18 16.15
N ARG A 190 6.69 12.79 16.79
CA ARG A 190 6.36 12.50 18.19
C ARG A 190 5.73 11.12 18.34
N LYS A 191 4.75 10.78 17.50
CA LYS A 191 4.06 9.46 17.54
C LYS A 191 5.04 8.29 17.39
N LEU A 192 6.00 8.39 16.48
CA LEU A 192 7.02 7.35 16.27
C LEU A 192 8.01 7.28 17.45
N ALA A 193 8.42 8.43 17.99
CA ALA A 193 9.33 8.46 19.14
C ALA A 193 8.70 7.91 20.44
N GLU A 194 7.38 8.07 20.59
CA GLU A 194 6.61 7.56 21.74
C GLU A 194 6.09 6.12 21.54
N ASP A 195 6.19 5.55 20.34
CA ASP A 195 5.73 4.18 20.08
C ASP A 195 6.73 3.15 20.62
N HIS A 196 6.51 2.73 21.86
CA HIS A 196 7.32 1.72 22.54
C HIS A 196 7.25 0.31 21.92
N THR A 197 6.38 0.08 20.93
CA THR A 197 6.37 -1.17 20.15
C THR A 197 7.42 -1.20 19.05
N LEU A 198 8.01 -0.04 18.72
CA LEU A 198 9.09 0.09 17.76
C LEU A 198 10.45 0.06 18.46
N ASP A 199 11.42 -0.56 17.81
CA ASP A 199 12.80 -0.57 18.28
C ASP A 199 13.40 0.84 18.15
N ARG A 200 13.81 1.42 19.28
CA ARG A 200 14.33 2.78 19.35
C ARG A 200 15.65 2.94 18.61
N SER A 201 16.55 1.95 18.69
CA SER A 201 17.83 1.98 17.98
C SER A 201 17.59 1.94 16.46
N MET A 202 16.67 1.12 16.00
CA MET A 202 16.25 1.07 14.59
C MET A 202 15.70 2.41 14.09
N LEU A 203 14.88 3.10 14.90
CA LEU A 203 14.38 4.43 14.54
C LEU A 203 15.51 5.46 14.44
N LEU A 204 16.45 5.44 15.39
CA LEU A 204 17.56 6.38 15.40
C LEU A 204 18.53 6.13 14.23
N GLU A 205 18.95 4.89 14.02
CA GLU A 205 19.80 4.48 12.90
C GLU A 205 19.14 4.79 11.54
N GLY A 206 17.84 4.49 11.42
CA GLY A 206 17.05 4.83 10.24
C GLY A 206 16.99 6.34 9.97
N CYS A 207 16.82 7.15 11.01
CA CYS A 207 16.90 8.61 10.92
C CYS A 207 18.25 9.07 10.36
N LEU A 208 19.36 8.59 10.94
CA LEU A 208 20.71 8.96 10.49
C LEU A 208 20.97 8.48 9.05
N TYR A 209 20.52 7.28 8.70
CA TYR A 209 20.58 6.75 7.34
C TYR A 209 19.84 7.65 6.35
N ARG A 210 18.58 8.01 6.64
CA ARG A 210 17.76 8.84 5.77
C ARG A 210 18.33 10.24 5.58
N LEU A 211 18.84 10.84 6.67
CA LEU A 211 19.46 12.17 6.65
C LEU A 211 20.78 12.17 5.86
N ARG A 212 21.56 11.09 5.93
CA ARG A 212 22.80 10.92 5.18
C ARG A 212 22.56 10.71 3.69
N ARG A 213 21.53 9.93 3.34
CA ARG A 213 21.13 9.69 1.95
C ARG A 213 20.80 10.98 1.21
N GLY A 214 20.40 12.03 1.94
CA GLY A 214 20.12 13.35 1.37
C GLY A 214 18.84 13.40 0.56
N GLY A 215 18.62 14.50 -0.16
CA GLY A 215 17.38 14.77 -0.89
C GLY A 215 16.95 16.22 -0.77
N LYS A 216 15.69 16.52 -1.11
CA LYS A 216 15.15 17.87 -0.95
C LYS A 216 15.02 18.20 0.54
N ALA A 217 15.26 19.45 0.91
CA ALA A 217 15.17 19.90 2.30
C ALA A 217 13.79 19.59 2.94
N ALA A 218 12.71 19.75 2.18
CA ALA A 218 11.35 19.43 2.63
C ALA A 218 11.15 17.94 2.95
N ASP A 219 11.84 17.05 2.21
CA ASP A 219 11.73 15.60 2.46
C ASP A 219 12.53 15.17 3.69
N LEU A 220 13.56 15.93 4.07
CA LEU A 220 14.44 15.62 5.20
C LEU A 220 13.95 16.22 6.52
N ASN A 221 13.18 17.31 6.48
CA ASN A 221 12.80 18.04 7.69
C ASN A 221 11.92 17.21 8.64
N GLY A 222 10.97 16.42 8.13
CA GLY A 222 10.22 15.45 8.94
C GLY A 222 11.11 14.43 9.69
N PHE A 223 12.19 13.96 9.06
CA PHE A 223 13.13 13.03 9.71
C PHE A 223 14.07 13.74 10.71
N LEU A 224 14.43 14.99 10.45
CA LEU A 224 15.15 15.83 11.41
C LEU A 224 14.29 16.11 12.64
N MET A 225 12.97 16.31 12.46
CA MET A 225 12.02 16.44 13.57
C MET A 225 11.88 15.13 14.34
N LEU A 226 11.86 13.97 13.66
CA LEU A 226 11.84 12.67 14.33
C LEU A 226 13.11 12.45 15.17
N HIS A 227 14.29 12.77 14.64
CA HIS A 227 15.55 12.71 15.39
C HIS A 227 15.47 13.58 16.66
N LYS A 228 14.98 14.83 16.54
CA LYS A 228 14.77 15.72 17.70
C LYS A 228 13.77 15.15 18.72
N ALA A 229 12.67 14.56 18.24
CA ALA A 229 11.65 13.97 19.09
C ALA A 229 12.15 12.72 19.84
N LEU A 230 13.04 11.93 19.20
CA LEU A 230 13.72 10.82 19.86
C LEU A 230 14.62 11.30 21.00
N ALA A 231 15.16 12.53 20.92
CA ALA A 231 16.08 13.12 21.90
C ALA A 231 17.19 12.12 22.30
N PRO A 232 18.13 11.81 21.39
CA PRO A 232 19.15 10.80 21.62
C PRO A 232 19.95 11.10 22.87
N THR A 233 20.19 10.07 23.68
CA THR A 233 21.05 10.19 24.85
C THR A 233 22.50 10.29 24.41
N ARG A 234 23.37 10.78 25.31
CA ARG A 234 24.80 10.87 25.04
C ARG A 234 25.43 9.50 24.75
N GLU A 235 24.95 8.44 25.38
CA GLU A 235 25.41 7.07 25.17
C GLU A 235 25.01 6.54 23.79
N GLU A 236 23.79 6.82 23.35
CA GLU A 236 23.31 6.51 22.00
C GLU A 236 24.14 7.25 20.94
N VAL A 237 24.41 8.55 21.15
CA VAL A 237 25.27 9.34 20.26
C VAL A 237 26.69 8.80 20.23
N ALA A 238 27.26 8.42 21.38
CA ALA A 238 28.60 7.84 21.46
C ALA A 238 28.69 6.52 20.69
N THR A 239 27.66 5.67 20.79
CA THR A 239 27.57 4.40 20.05
C THR A 239 27.50 4.62 18.53
N LEU A 240 26.82 5.69 18.10
CA LEU A 240 26.60 6.04 16.69
C LEU A 240 27.55 7.15 16.20
N THR A 241 28.70 7.36 16.85
CA THR A 241 29.62 8.47 16.55
C THR A 241 29.97 8.53 15.06
N GLY A 242 30.34 7.39 14.46
CA GLY A 242 30.70 7.33 13.04
C GLY A 242 29.55 7.73 12.10
N ASP A 243 28.31 7.43 12.47
CA ASP A 243 27.13 7.81 11.69
C ASP A 243 26.85 9.31 11.75
N TYR A 244 27.07 9.95 12.90
CA TYR A 244 27.00 11.40 13.05
C TYR A 244 28.16 12.12 12.35
N GLU A 245 29.38 11.61 12.45
CA GLU A 245 30.55 12.15 11.74
C GLU A 245 30.33 12.14 10.22
N ALA A 246 29.75 11.06 9.69
CA ALA A 246 29.42 10.95 8.27
C ALA A 246 28.44 12.05 7.78
N LEU A 247 27.56 12.56 8.67
CA LEU A 247 26.65 13.67 8.36
C LEU A 247 27.36 15.03 8.26
N LEU A 248 28.52 15.21 8.91
CA LEU A 248 29.26 16.47 8.86
C LEU A 248 29.81 16.78 7.46
N SER A 249 30.22 15.74 6.73
CA SER A 249 30.84 15.87 5.40
C SER A 249 29.84 15.78 4.25
N ASN A 250 28.72 15.08 4.44
CA ASN A 250 27.86 14.63 3.33
C ASN A 250 26.41 15.13 3.42
N SER A 251 26.10 16.12 4.27
CA SER A 251 24.73 16.58 4.47
C SER A 251 24.57 18.10 4.38
N HIS A 252 23.34 18.56 4.13
CA HIS A 252 23.00 19.98 4.09
C HIS A 252 23.23 20.66 5.46
N ALA A 253 23.47 21.97 5.43
CA ALA A 253 23.94 22.75 6.58
C ALA A 253 23.15 22.53 7.89
N PRO A 254 21.80 22.47 7.90
CA PRO A 254 21.05 22.21 9.14
C PRO A 254 21.34 20.84 9.75
N ILE A 255 21.54 19.82 8.93
CA ILE A 255 21.81 18.44 9.36
C ILE A 255 23.24 18.33 9.90
N ALA A 256 24.21 18.93 9.20
CA ALA A 256 25.59 19.00 9.68
C ALA A 256 25.70 19.79 11.00
N ALA A 257 24.91 20.85 11.16
CA ALA A 257 24.84 21.61 12.42
C ALA A 257 24.26 20.78 13.57
N MET A 258 23.17 20.04 13.32
CA MET A 258 22.61 19.10 14.29
C MET A 258 23.64 18.04 14.69
N ALA A 259 24.28 17.39 13.71
CA ALA A 259 25.25 16.33 14.00
C ALA A 259 26.44 16.84 14.83
N ARG A 260 26.94 18.04 14.51
CA ARG A 260 28.00 18.70 15.28
C ARG A 260 27.56 18.98 16.72
N HIS A 261 26.34 19.44 16.92
CA HIS A 261 25.80 19.73 18.24
C HIS A 261 25.75 18.47 19.12
N GLU A 262 25.19 17.38 18.60
CA GLU A 262 25.11 16.10 19.32
C GLU A 262 26.48 15.55 19.69
N LEU A 263 27.43 15.55 18.75
CA LEU A 263 28.80 15.09 18.99
C LEU A 263 29.50 15.91 20.09
N LEU A 264 29.29 17.23 20.13
CA LEU A 264 29.84 18.08 21.18
C LEU A 264 29.25 17.73 22.55
N LEU A 265 27.94 17.54 22.66
CA LEU A 265 27.28 17.15 23.91
C LEU A 265 27.74 15.78 24.42
N ALA A 266 27.93 14.81 23.52
CA ALA A 266 28.45 13.49 23.88
C ALA A 266 29.90 13.56 24.39
N SER A 267 30.77 14.34 23.74
CA SER A 267 32.19 14.45 24.12
C SER A 267 32.45 15.11 25.48
N GLN A 268 31.51 15.92 25.97
CA GLN A 268 31.60 16.59 27.28
C GLN A 268 31.36 15.65 28.47
N ALA A 269 30.82 14.45 28.27
CA ALA A 269 30.60 13.46 29.34
C ALA A 269 31.75 12.45 29.49
N SER A 270 32.66 12.40 28.52
CA SER A 270 33.84 11.51 28.54
C SER A 270 35.07 12.14 29.22
N ARG A 271 34.91 13.32 29.85
CA ARG A 271 35.92 14.01 30.66
C ARG A 271 35.45 14.10 32.10
#